data_AF-A0A2A8LKJ0-F1
#
_entry.id   AF-A0A2A8LKJ0-F1
#
_cell.length_a   1.000
_cell.length_b   1.000
_cell.length_c   1.000
_cell.angle_alpha   90.00
_cell.angle_beta   90.00
_cell.angle_gamma   90.00
#
_symmetry.space_group_name_H-M   'P 1'
#
loop_
_entity.id
_entity.type
_entity.pdbx_description
1 polymer ?
#
loop_
_entity_poly.entity_id
_entity_poly.type
_entity_poly.pdbx_seq_one_letter_code
_entity_poly.pdbx_strand_id
1 'polypeptide(L)'
;MTLKERSDLYLELLKKAILFEIWQEHEQYSPAHVEIPINLMRFIEVHNLKLMHQVQPNPEARKYGMDWPAIAHSMVGRARLNQLHAAMETVIKEEIPGDFIETGVWRGGSCIFMRGFLKANDIQNRQVWVADSFQGLPAPNVEKYPQDQGDTLYTIDYLRVSLEEVQRNFQKYDLLDNQVTFLKGWFKDTLPTAPIKEIAIARLDGDLYESTMDSLTNLYHKVSPGGFIIIDDYGLHTCEAAVTDFRKENNINEPLVRIDHYGAYWRKAIKE
;
A
#
# COMPACT_ATOMS: atom_id res chain seq x y z
N MET A 1 25.82 -20.42 -6.42
CA MET A 1 24.79 -19.37 -6.35
C MET A 1 25.38 -18.15 -5.65
N THR A 2 25.42 -17.00 -6.32
CA THR A 2 25.96 -15.74 -5.78
C THR A 2 25.09 -15.22 -4.62
N LEU A 3 25.54 -14.20 -3.88
CA LEU A 3 24.70 -13.56 -2.87
C LEU A 3 23.48 -12.89 -3.53
N LYS A 4 23.71 -12.17 -4.62
CA LYS A 4 22.65 -11.50 -5.38
C LYS A 4 21.58 -12.48 -5.86
N GLU A 5 21.97 -13.59 -6.48
CA GLU A 5 21.02 -14.62 -6.91
C GLU A 5 20.16 -15.12 -5.74
N ARG A 6 20.73 -15.26 -4.53
CA ARG A 6 19.99 -15.74 -3.33
C ARG A 6 18.98 -14.72 -2.86
N SER A 7 19.36 -13.45 -2.83
CA SER A 7 18.48 -12.34 -2.52
C SER A 7 17.34 -12.25 -3.57
N ASP A 8 17.65 -12.41 -4.85
CA ASP A 8 16.65 -12.38 -5.94
C ASP A 8 15.62 -13.52 -5.79
N LEU A 9 16.06 -14.76 -5.51
CA LEU A 9 15.14 -15.88 -5.26
C LEU A 9 14.27 -15.65 -4.02
N TYR A 10 14.85 -15.12 -2.94
CA TYR A 10 14.09 -14.78 -1.74
C TYR A 10 13.03 -13.72 -2.02
N LEU A 11 13.40 -12.63 -2.71
CA LEU A 11 12.48 -11.52 -3.01
C LEU A 11 11.37 -11.94 -3.98
N GLU A 12 11.67 -12.83 -4.94
CA GLU A 12 10.62 -13.40 -5.79
C GLU A 12 9.65 -14.28 -5.00
N LEU A 13 10.16 -15.14 -4.12
CA LEU A 13 9.31 -15.96 -3.26
C LEU A 13 8.47 -15.10 -2.31
N LEU A 14 9.06 -14.04 -1.76
CA LEU A 14 8.39 -13.11 -0.85
C LEU A 14 7.21 -12.43 -1.55
N LYS A 15 7.40 -11.92 -2.78
CA LYS A 15 6.29 -11.36 -3.58
C LYS A 15 5.19 -12.38 -3.83
N LYS A 16 5.55 -13.61 -4.21
CA LYS A 16 4.57 -14.70 -4.42
C LYS A 16 3.77 -15.00 -3.15
N ALA A 17 4.42 -15.03 -2.00
CA ALA A 17 3.79 -15.30 -0.72
C ALA A 17 2.89 -14.15 -0.25
N ILE A 18 3.34 -12.89 -0.38
CA ILE A 18 2.56 -11.69 -0.01
C ILE A 18 1.29 -11.59 -0.85
N LEU A 19 1.40 -11.83 -2.16
CA LEU A 19 0.29 -11.80 -3.11
C LEU A 19 -0.50 -13.10 -3.14
N PHE A 20 -0.15 -14.08 -2.30
CA PHE A 20 -0.79 -15.39 -2.24
C PHE A 20 -0.85 -16.13 -3.59
N GLU A 21 0.09 -15.86 -4.50
CA GLU A 21 0.12 -16.41 -5.86
C GLU A 21 0.42 -17.92 -5.89
N ILE A 22 1.04 -18.45 -4.84
CA ILE A 22 1.39 -19.88 -4.72
C ILE A 22 0.16 -20.72 -4.41
N TRP A 23 -0.88 -20.10 -3.84
CA TRP A 23 -1.99 -20.77 -3.16
C TRP A 23 -3.36 -20.24 -3.59
N GLN A 24 -3.44 -19.56 -4.73
CA GLN A 24 -4.69 -18.92 -5.19
C GLN A 24 -5.86 -19.90 -5.27
N GLU A 25 -5.60 -21.18 -5.52
CA GLU A 25 -6.61 -22.24 -5.50
C GLU A 25 -7.36 -22.37 -4.16
N HIS A 26 -6.85 -21.76 -3.08
CA HIS A 26 -7.47 -21.72 -1.76
C HIS A 26 -8.30 -20.44 -1.50
N GLU A 27 -8.25 -19.43 -2.39
CA GLU A 27 -9.08 -18.21 -2.33
C GLU A 27 -10.41 -18.41 -3.10
N GLN A 28 -11.16 -19.45 -2.75
CA GLN A 28 -12.43 -19.81 -3.43
C GLN A 28 -13.67 -19.15 -2.82
N TYR A 29 -13.51 -18.41 -1.73
CA TYR A 29 -14.61 -17.81 -0.99
C TYR A 29 -14.29 -16.39 -0.56
N SER A 30 -15.25 -15.48 -0.75
CA SER A 30 -15.19 -14.10 -0.26
C SER A 30 -16.41 -13.83 0.64
N PRO A 31 -16.30 -13.03 1.72
CA PRO A 31 -17.45 -12.64 2.53
C PRO A 31 -18.59 -12.08 1.67
N ALA A 32 -19.82 -12.55 1.93
CA ALA A 32 -21.00 -12.09 1.21
C ALA A 32 -21.73 -11.00 1.99
N HIS A 33 -21.98 -9.88 1.32
CA HIS A 33 -22.79 -8.77 1.83
C HIS A 33 -24.10 -8.72 1.04
N VAL A 34 -24.98 -9.70 1.30
CA VAL A 34 -26.30 -9.79 0.66
C VAL A 34 -27.38 -9.74 1.73
N GLU A 35 -28.49 -9.07 1.41
CA GLU A 35 -29.67 -9.11 2.28
C GLU A 35 -30.21 -10.53 2.35
N ILE A 36 -30.33 -11.05 3.57
CA ILE A 36 -30.89 -12.36 3.84
C ILE A 36 -32.00 -12.27 4.91
N PRO A 37 -32.99 -13.17 4.89
CA PRO A 37 -34.04 -13.20 5.89
C PRO A 37 -33.51 -13.24 7.33
N ILE A 38 -34.13 -12.51 8.25
CA ILE A 38 -33.66 -12.36 9.65
C ILE A 38 -33.54 -13.69 10.41
N ASN A 39 -34.38 -14.67 10.07
CA ASN A 39 -34.29 -16.02 10.63
C ASN A 39 -33.03 -16.76 10.16
N LEU A 40 -32.60 -16.55 8.91
CA LEU A 40 -31.35 -17.11 8.40
C LEU A 40 -30.14 -16.40 9.02
N MET A 41 -30.17 -15.06 9.18
CA MET A 41 -29.12 -14.34 9.89
C MET A 41 -28.91 -14.88 11.30
N ARG A 42 -29.98 -14.99 12.09
CA ARG A 42 -29.91 -15.55 13.45
C ARG A 42 -29.41 -16.98 13.46
N PHE A 43 -29.82 -17.80 12.50
CA PHE A 43 -29.33 -19.17 12.38
C PHE A 43 -27.82 -19.20 12.15
N ILE A 44 -27.31 -18.37 11.24
CA ILE A 44 -25.88 -18.23 10.94
C ILE A 44 -25.10 -17.81 12.20
N GLU A 45 -25.57 -16.79 12.91
CA GLU A 45 -24.94 -16.28 14.13
C GLU A 45 -24.89 -17.35 15.24
N VAL A 46 -26.02 -18.00 15.54
CA VAL A 46 -26.12 -19.02 16.61
C VAL A 46 -25.24 -20.23 16.34
N HIS A 47 -25.01 -20.57 15.08
CA HIS A 47 -24.20 -21.73 14.68
C HIS A 47 -22.77 -21.36 14.29
N ASN A 48 -22.36 -20.10 14.47
CA ASN A 48 -21.03 -19.61 14.10
C ASN A 48 -20.67 -19.92 12.63
N LEU A 49 -21.65 -19.75 11.73
CA LEU A 49 -21.46 -19.90 10.30
C LEU A 49 -21.07 -18.54 9.69
N LYS A 50 -20.53 -18.57 8.46
CA LYS A 50 -20.28 -17.38 7.65
C LYS A 50 -20.96 -17.51 6.30
N LEU A 51 -21.58 -16.44 5.83
CA LEU A 51 -22.11 -16.35 4.47
C LEU A 51 -20.99 -15.91 3.53
N MET A 52 -20.75 -16.70 2.49
CA MET A 52 -19.65 -16.49 1.56
C MET A 52 -20.14 -16.58 0.11
N HIS A 53 -19.63 -15.71 -0.76
CA HIS A 53 -19.70 -15.90 -2.20
C HIS A 53 -18.65 -16.92 -2.63
N GLN A 54 -19.03 -17.84 -3.50
CA GLN A 54 -18.05 -18.64 -4.23
C GLN A 54 -17.41 -17.76 -5.29
N VAL A 55 -16.09 -17.71 -5.30
CA VAL A 55 -15.29 -16.96 -6.28
C VAL A 55 -14.32 -17.89 -6.98
N GLN A 56 -14.03 -17.58 -8.24
CA GLN A 56 -12.98 -18.25 -9.00
C GLN A 56 -11.73 -17.38 -8.92
N PRO A 57 -10.60 -17.90 -8.44
CA PRO A 57 -9.35 -17.16 -8.44
C PRO A 57 -9.00 -16.71 -9.86
N ASN A 58 -8.58 -15.45 -9.99
CA ASN A 58 -8.22 -14.86 -11.27
C ASN A 58 -6.76 -14.39 -11.23
N PRO A 59 -5.81 -15.22 -11.71
CA PRO A 59 -4.39 -14.88 -11.70
C PRO A 59 -4.05 -13.59 -12.46
N GLU A 60 -4.76 -13.28 -13.55
CA GLU A 60 -4.54 -12.04 -14.29
C GLU A 60 -5.06 -10.82 -13.51
N ALA A 61 -6.19 -10.94 -12.81
CA ALA A 61 -6.63 -9.88 -11.91
C ALA A 61 -5.61 -9.66 -10.78
N ARG A 62 -5.10 -10.75 -10.16
CA ARG A 62 -4.05 -10.65 -9.13
C ARG A 62 -2.78 -9.99 -9.66
N LYS A 63 -2.38 -10.31 -10.88
CA LYS A 63 -1.17 -9.77 -11.50
C LYS A 63 -1.21 -8.24 -11.62
N TYR A 64 -2.37 -7.67 -11.89
CA TYR A 64 -2.56 -6.22 -12.01
C TYR A 64 -3.26 -5.59 -10.79
N GLY A 65 -3.48 -6.37 -9.72
CA GLY A 65 -4.16 -5.93 -8.48
C GLY A 65 -5.57 -5.39 -8.73
N MET A 66 -6.33 -6.09 -9.57
CA MET A 66 -7.72 -5.75 -9.91
C MET A 66 -8.74 -6.58 -9.09
N ASP A 67 -8.28 -7.32 -8.09
CA ASP A 67 -9.09 -8.13 -7.19
C ASP A 67 -8.84 -7.77 -5.73
N TRP A 68 -9.78 -8.14 -4.85
CA TRP A 68 -9.67 -7.98 -3.41
C TRP A 68 -9.41 -9.35 -2.78
N PRO A 69 -8.15 -9.68 -2.45
CA PRO A 69 -7.77 -11.01 -2.00
C PRO A 69 -8.29 -11.33 -0.60
N ALA A 70 -9.01 -12.44 -0.48
CA ALA A 70 -9.55 -12.90 0.80
C ALA A 70 -8.45 -13.15 1.85
N ILE A 71 -7.28 -13.65 1.43
CA ILE A 71 -6.20 -14.14 2.29
C ILE A 71 -4.90 -13.35 2.13
N ALA A 72 -4.55 -12.92 0.90
CA ALA A 72 -3.26 -12.27 0.64
C ALA A 72 -3.01 -11.05 1.55
N HIS A 73 -1.73 -10.74 1.82
CA HIS A 73 -1.36 -9.61 2.66
C HIS A 73 -1.21 -8.29 1.89
N SER A 74 -1.35 -8.31 0.56
CA SER A 74 -1.42 -7.11 -0.27
C SER A 74 -2.36 -7.32 -1.46
N MET A 75 -3.05 -6.26 -1.88
CA MET A 75 -3.95 -6.24 -3.04
C MET A 75 -3.37 -5.49 -4.26
N VAL A 76 -2.14 -5.00 -4.13
CA VAL A 76 -1.49 -4.13 -5.14
C VAL A 76 -1.07 -4.89 -6.40
N GLY A 77 -1.03 -6.22 -6.30
CA GLY A 77 -0.67 -7.10 -7.40
C GLY A 77 0.80 -7.11 -7.80
N ARG A 78 1.10 -7.97 -8.77
CA ARG A 78 2.46 -8.27 -9.20
C ARG A 78 3.13 -7.08 -9.89
N ALA A 79 2.40 -6.36 -10.74
CA ALA A 79 2.94 -5.24 -11.50
C ALA A 79 3.46 -4.12 -10.58
N ARG A 80 2.66 -3.70 -9.60
CA ARG A 80 3.05 -2.66 -8.62
C ARG A 80 4.14 -3.12 -7.66
N LEU A 81 4.13 -4.37 -7.17
CA LEU A 81 5.27 -4.89 -6.39
C LEU A 81 6.57 -4.98 -7.20
N ASN A 82 6.50 -5.30 -8.49
CA ASN A 82 7.69 -5.30 -9.35
C ASN A 82 8.21 -3.89 -9.59
N GLN A 83 7.34 -2.90 -9.75
CA GLN A 83 7.78 -1.51 -9.85
C GLN A 83 8.40 -1.02 -8.55
N LEU A 84 7.80 -1.33 -7.40
CA LEU A 84 8.35 -1.01 -6.08
C LEU A 84 9.74 -1.66 -5.91
N HIS A 85 9.90 -2.92 -6.35
CA HIS A 85 11.19 -3.59 -6.36
C HIS A 85 12.24 -2.83 -7.18
N ALA A 86 11.91 -2.45 -8.42
CA ALA A 86 12.82 -1.72 -9.30
C ALA A 86 13.17 -0.32 -8.74
N ALA A 87 12.21 0.35 -8.08
CA ALA A 87 12.45 1.62 -7.40
C ALA A 87 13.45 1.46 -6.25
N MET A 88 13.30 0.42 -5.42
CA MET A 88 14.25 0.10 -4.35
C MET A 88 15.64 -0.24 -4.90
N GLU A 89 15.75 -1.07 -5.93
CA GLU A 89 17.04 -1.35 -6.58
C GLU A 89 17.71 -0.07 -7.09
N THR A 90 16.94 0.83 -7.71
CA THR A 90 17.45 2.11 -8.21
C THR A 90 17.94 3.00 -7.07
N VAL A 91 17.14 3.13 -6.00
CA VAL A 91 17.51 3.92 -4.81
C VAL A 91 18.82 3.44 -4.20
N ILE A 92 19.02 2.13 -4.10
CA ILE A 92 20.26 1.58 -3.55
C ILE A 92 21.42 1.78 -4.51
N LYS A 93 21.22 1.53 -5.81
CA LYS A 93 22.25 1.69 -6.83
C LYS A 93 22.74 3.13 -6.98
N GLU A 94 21.83 4.09 -6.89
CA GLU A 94 22.11 5.52 -7.03
C GLU A 94 22.37 6.21 -5.68
N GLU A 95 22.44 5.44 -4.59
CA GLU A 95 22.74 5.93 -3.23
C GLU A 95 21.80 7.06 -2.75
N ILE A 96 20.54 7.06 -3.21
CA ILE A 96 19.54 8.08 -2.85
C ILE A 96 19.27 7.98 -1.34
N PRO A 97 19.51 9.04 -0.53
CA PRO A 97 19.32 8.96 0.92
C PRO A 97 17.83 8.90 1.31
N GLY A 98 17.55 8.40 2.50
CA GLY A 98 16.22 8.42 3.11
C GLY A 98 15.54 7.06 3.30
N ASP A 99 14.46 7.10 4.06
CA ASP A 99 13.68 5.92 4.43
C ASP A 99 12.65 5.54 3.35
N PHE A 100 11.98 4.41 3.55
CA PHE A 100 10.80 4.02 2.77
C PHE A 100 9.55 4.28 3.59
N ILE A 101 8.50 4.82 2.98
CA ILE A 101 7.19 5.00 3.61
C ILE A 101 6.08 4.55 2.67
N GLU A 102 5.05 3.96 3.27
CA GLU A 102 3.76 3.73 2.65
C GLU A 102 2.66 4.41 3.49
N THR A 103 1.75 5.14 2.82
CA THR A 103 0.56 5.76 3.44
C THR A 103 -0.69 5.06 2.94
N GLY A 104 -1.26 4.21 3.79
CA GLY A 104 -2.32 3.26 3.44
C GLY A 104 -1.71 1.90 3.14
N VAL A 105 -1.79 0.99 4.12
CA VAL A 105 -1.01 -0.26 4.12
C VAL A 105 -1.90 -1.48 4.12
N TRP A 106 -3.17 -1.34 4.50
CA TRP A 106 -4.11 -2.45 4.65
C TRP A 106 -3.51 -3.58 5.52
N ARG A 107 -3.25 -4.76 4.95
CA ARG A 107 -2.64 -5.91 5.64
C ARG A 107 -1.10 -5.83 5.75
N GLY A 108 -0.49 -4.80 5.18
CA GLY A 108 0.94 -4.44 5.31
C GLY A 108 1.88 -5.10 4.30
N GLY A 109 1.38 -5.83 3.31
CA GLY A 109 2.21 -6.67 2.45
C GLY A 109 3.28 -5.91 1.65
N SER A 110 2.97 -4.70 1.15
CA SER A 110 3.96 -3.88 0.45
C SER A 110 5.07 -3.38 1.38
N CYS A 111 4.75 -2.92 2.59
CA CYS A 111 5.75 -2.63 3.63
C CYS A 111 6.56 -3.86 4.06
N ILE A 112 5.94 -5.05 4.17
CA ILE A 112 6.65 -6.32 4.44
C ILE A 112 7.66 -6.58 3.32
N PHE A 113 7.28 -6.33 2.07
CA PHE A 113 8.20 -6.47 0.93
C PHE A 113 9.36 -5.48 1.01
N MET A 114 9.10 -4.20 1.33
CA MET A 114 10.15 -3.19 1.54
C MET A 114 11.15 -3.64 2.63
N ARG A 115 10.64 -4.12 3.77
CA ARG A 115 11.49 -4.59 4.87
C ARG A 115 12.27 -5.84 4.48
N GLY A 116 11.65 -6.78 3.77
CA GLY A 116 12.31 -7.98 3.24
C GLY A 116 13.44 -7.62 2.27
N PHE A 117 13.24 -6.63 1.40
CA PHE A 117 14.26 -6.10 0.51
C PHE A 117 15.48 -5.56 1.26
N LEU A 118 15.27 -4.73 2.29
CA LEU A 118 16.37 -4.23 3.13
C LEU A 118 17.12 -5.38 3.80
N LYS A 119 16.41 -6.39 4.34
CA LYS A 119 17.02 -7.56 5.01
C LYS A 119 17.85 -8.40 4.04
N ALA A 120 17.31 -8.67 2.85
CA ALA A 120 17.95 -9.50 1.83
C ALA A 120 19.24 -8.89 1.27
N ASN A 121 19.40 -7.58 1.39
CA ASN A 121 20.56 -6.83 0.94
C ASN A 121 21.44 -6.32 2.10
N ASP A 122 21.19 -6.75 3.33
CA ASP A 122 21.90 -6.32 4.56
C ASP A 122 21.96 -4.79 4.76
N ILE A 123 20.87 -4.10 4.44
CA ILE A 123 20.75 -2.65 4.57
C ILE A 123 20.16 -2.31 5.94
N GLN A 124 20.98 -1.73 6.82
CA GLN A 124 20.61 -1.44 8.22
C GLN A 124 20.40 0.06 8.51
N ASN A 125 20.68 0.94 7.53
CA ASN A 125 20.66 2.39 7.68
C ASN A 125 19.39 3.07 7.12
N ARG A 126 18.29 2.32 6.97
CA ARG A 126 16.99 2.82 6.49
C ARG A 126 15.85 2.20 7.28
N GLN A 127 14.81 2.99 7.54
CA GLN A 127 13.56 2.54 8.13
C GLN A 127 12.49 2.26 7.05
N VAL A 128 11.53 1.42 7.41
CA VAL A 128 10.23 1.28 6.74
C VAL A 128 9.16 1.87 7.65
N TRP A 129 8.53 2.94 7.19
CA TRP A 129 7.44 3.63 7.86
C TRP A 129 6.10 3.09 7.35
N VAL A 130 5.30 2.57 8.27
CA VAL A 130 4.01 1.93 8.02
C VAL A 130 2.92 2.87 8.53
N ALA A 131 2.40 3.75 7.67
CA ALA A 131 1.44 4.78 8.05
C ALA A 131 0.02 4.40 7.64
N ASP A 132 -0.87 4.26 8.61
CA ASP A 132 -2.27 3.89 8.39
C ASP A 132 -3.13 4.31 9.59
N SER A 133 -4.44 4.46 9.37
CA SER A 133 -5.40 4.62 10.46
C SER A 133 -5.51 3.34 11.31
N PHE A 134 -5.25 2.19 10.68
CA PHE A 134 -5.54 0.84 11.14
C PHE A 134 -7.02 0.63 11.46
N GLN A 135 -7.87 1.40 10.78
CA GLN A 135 -9.30 1.50 10.99
C GLN A 135 -10.06 1.62 9.65
N GLY A 136 -9.40 1.44 8.50
CA GLY A 136 -9.97 1.67 7.17
C GLY A 136 -9.94 3.15 6.77
N LEU A 137 -10.77 3.54 5.81
CA LEU A 137 -10.79 4.90 5.27
C LEU A 137 -11.61 5.86 6.15
N PRO A 138 -11.29 7.17 6.16
CA PRO A 138 -12.12 8.17 6.81
C PRO A 138 -13.40 8.42 6.00
N ALA A 139 -14.47 8.84 6.65
CA ALA A 139 -15.64 9.36 5.93
C ALA A 139 -15.23 10.65 5.17
N PRO A 140 -15.63 10.83 3.90
CA PRO A 140 -15.27 12.01 3.11
C PRO A 140 -15.66 13.34 3.76
N ASN A 141 -14.70 14.26 3.85
CA ASN A 141 -14.98 15.65 4.22
C ASN A 141 -15.32 16.48 2.97
N VAL A 142 -16.53 16.30 2.45
CA VAL A 142 -16.96 16.91 1.18
C VAL A 142 -17.01 18.44 1.19
N GLU A 143 -17.12 19.07 2.36
CA GLU A 143 -17.06 20.54 2.47
C GLU A 143 -15.67 21.08 2.13
N LYS A 144 -14.62 20.34 2.51
CA LYS A 144 -13.22 20.72 2.29
C LYS A 144 -12.65 20.10 1.01
N TYR A 145 -13.07 18.87 0.69
CA TYR A 145 -12.60 18.05 -0.41
C TYR A 145 -13.79 17.52 -1.21
N PRO A 146 -14.47 18.37 -2.01
CA PRO A 146 -15.64 17.98 -2.79
C PRO A 146 -15.34 16.87 -3.81
N GLN A 147 -14.07 16.67 -4.18
CA GLN A 147 -13.62 15.58 -5.04
C GLN A 147 -13.96 14.20 -4.47
N ASP A 148 -14.01 14.05 -3.14
CA ASP A 148 -14.33 12.79 -2.47
C ASP A 148 -15.85 12.54 -2.34
N GLN A 149 -16.68 13.39 -2.96
CA GLN A 149 -18.13 13.26 -2.89
C GLN A 149 -18.59 11.92 -3.49
N GLY A 150 -19.37 11.18 -2.70
CA GLY A 150 -19.95 9.90 -3.13
C GLY A 150 -19.05 8.70 -2.88
N ASP A 151 -17.84 8.89 -2.37
CA ASP A 151 -17.04 7.76 -1.89
C ASP A 151 -17.72 7.05 -0.71
N THR A 152 -17.63 5.72 -0.71
CA THR A 152 -18.24 4.86 0.31
C THR A 152 -17.27 3.83 0.88
N LEU A 153 -15.98 3.90 0.54
CA LEU A 153 -14.97 2.91 0.94
C LEU A 153 -14.82 2.85 2.47
N TYR A 154 -15.05 3.95 3.18
CA TYR A 154 -15.07 4.01 4.65
C TYR A 154 -16.12 3.08 5.30
N THR A 155 -17.14 2.66 4.56
CA THR A 155 -18.18 1.73 5.06
C THR A 155 -17.79 0.26 4.95
N ILE A 156 -16.66 -0.04 4.30
CA ILE A 156 -16.25 -1.40 3.96
C ILE A 156 -15.34 -1.97 5.06
N ASP A 157 -15.89 -2.89 5.85
CA ASP A 157 -15.16 -3.53 6.95
C ASP A 157 -13.91 -4.31 6.50
N TYR A 158 -13.89 -4.83 5.26
CA TYR A 158 -12.74 -5.51 4.67
C TYR A 158 -11.46 -4.65 4.65
N LEU A 159 -11.60 -3.33 4.57
CA LEU A 159 -10.48 -2.39 4.55
C LEU A 159 -9.99 -2.03 5.96
N ARG A 160 -10.68 -2.47 7.01
CA ARG A 160 -10.34 -2.20 8.42
C ARG A 160 -9.41 -3.29 8.96
N VAL A 161 -8.11 -3.04 8.90
CA VAL A 161 -7.09 -3.96 9.46
C VAL A 161 -6.39 -3.29 10.64
N SER A 162 -6.42 -3.93 11.81
CA SER A 162 -5.84 -3.35 13.03
C SER A 162 -4.30 -3.38 13.00
N LEU A 163 -3.67 -2.50 13.78
CA LEU A 163 -2.21 -2.46 13.93
C LEU A 163 -1.65 -3.81 14.38
N GLU A 164 -2.35 -4.46 15.31
CA GLU A 164 -1.96 -5.76 15.85
C GLU A 164 -2.03 -6.86 14.78
N GLU A 165 -2.98 -6.77 13.84
CA GLU A 165 -3.00 -7.67 12.68
C GLU A 165 -1.84 -7.41 11.73
N VAL A 166 -1.56 -6.15 11.41
CA VAL A 166 -0.41 -5.81 10.56
C VAL A 166 0.90 -6.28 11.21
N GLN A 167 1.10 -6.04 12.51
CA GLN A 167 2.27 -6.53 13.25
C GLN A 167 2.38 -8.06 13.21
N ARG A 168 1.27 -8.79 13.42
CA ARG A 168 1.24 -10.25 13.26
C ARG A 168 1.60 -10.69 11.85
N ASN A 169 1.18 -9.94 10.83
CA ASN A 169 1.56 -10.23 9.45
C ASN A 169 3.07 -10.07 9.24
N PHE A 170 3.71 -9.00 9.73
CA PHE A 170 5.17 -8.88 9.70
C PHE A 170 5.88 -10.03 10.43
N GLN A 171 5.36 -10.46 11.58
CA GLN A 171 5.92 -11.57 12.37
C GLN A 171 5.90 -12.90 11.60
N LYS A 172 4.87 -13.18 10.77
CA LYS A 172 4.82 -14.40 9.93
C LYS A 172 6.03 -14.53 8.99
N TYR A 173 6.70 -13.43 8.68
CA TYR A 173 7.87 -13.39 7.79
C TYR A 173 9.19 -13.19 8.53
N ASP A 174 9.19 -13.12 9.87
CA ASP A 174 10.34 -12.73 10.69
C ASP A 174 10.93 -11.36 10.28
N LEU A 175 10.04 -10.42 9.94
CA LEU A 175 10.38 -9.07 9.47
C LEU A 175 9.88 -7.95 10.40
N LEU A 176 9.36 -8.27 11.59
CA LEU A 176 9.05 -7.25 12.59
C LEU A 176 10.28 -6.99 13.48
N ASP A 177 11.01 -5.92 13.19
CA ASP A 177 12.19 -5.52 13.95
C ASP A 177 12.32 -3.98 14.06
N ASN A 178 13.48 -3.50 14.54
CA ASN A 178 13.74 -2.08 14.78
C ASN A 178 13.78 -1.23 13.49
N GLN A 179 13.82 -1.84 12.30
CA GLN A 179 13.72 -1.12 11.02
C GLN A 179 12.28 -0.91 10.55
N VAL A 180 11.27 -1.32 11.33
CA VAL A 180 9.85 -1.09 11.04
C VAL A 180 9.28 -0.13 12.09
N THR A 181 8.68 0.98 11.65
CA THR A 181 8.05 1.95 12.54
C THR A 181 6.64 2.27 12.07
N PHE A 182 5.67 2.19 12.99
CA PHE A 182 4.25 2.38 12.67
C PHE A 182 3.80 3.80 13.03
N LEU A 183 3.05 4.42 12.13
CA LEU A 183 2.37 5.69 12.35
C LEU A 183 0.86 5.41 12.37
N LYS A 184 0.31 5.22 13.57
CA LYS A 184 -1.11 4.89 13.78
C LYS A 184 -1.95 6.16 13.91
N GLY A 185 -2.82 6.38 12.94
CA GLY A 185 -3.76 7.49 12.92
C GLY A 185 -4.03 7.99 11.50
N TRP A 186 -4.86 9.02 11.39
CA TRP A 186 -5.15 9.63 10.10
C TRP A 186 -3.93 10.41 9.59
N PHE A 187 -3.75 10.47 8.28
CA PHE A 187 -2.57 11.10 7.66
C PHE A 187 -2.39 12.56 8.08
N LYS A 188 -3.46 13.36 8.10
CA LYS A 188 -3.46 14.73 8.65
C LYS A 188 -2.97 14.86 10.09
N ASP A 189 -3.13 13.81 10.90
CA ASP A 189 -2.74 13.84 12.31
C ASP A 189 -1.31 13.31 12.51
N THR A 190 -0.89 12.31 11.73
CA THR A 190 0.38 11.61 11.95
C THR A 190 1.53 12.14 11.11
N LEU A 191 1.29 12.49 9.85
CA LEU A 191 2.36 12.85 8.90
C LEU A 191 3.03 14.21 9.18
N PRO A 192 2.33 15.27 9.64
CA PRO A 192 2.96 16.56 9.90
C PRO A 192 4.09 16.47 10.94
N THR A 193 3.91 15.66 11.99
CA THR A 193 4.87 15.49 13.08
C THR A 193 5.65 14.18 13.01
N ALA A 194 5.51 13.41 11.93
CA ALA A 194 6.24 12.16 11.77
C ALA A 194 7.76 12.44 11.78
N PRO A 195 8.54 11.77 12.64
CA PRO A 195 9.97 12.05 12.86
C PRO A 195 10.87 11.47 11.75
N ILE A 196 10.45 11.68 10.50
CA ILE A 196 11.12 11.24 9.28
C ILE A 196 11.94 12.41 8.76
N LYS A 197 13.23 12.19 8.52
CA LYS A 197 14.16 13.23 8.03
C LYS A 197 14.18 13.30 6.51
N GLU A 198 14.38 12.15 5.87
CA GLU A 198 14.52 12.01 4.43
C GLU A 198 13.81 10.76 3.97
N ILE A 199 13.24 10.80 2.76
CA ILE A 199 12.49 9.69 2.17
C ILE A 199 13.07 9.40 0.79
N ALA A 200 13.48 8.16 0.54
CA ALA A 200 13.91 7.73 -0.78
C ALA A 200 12.74 7.20 -1.62
N ILE A 201 11.73 6.60 -0.96
CA ILE A 201 10.50 6.11 -1.60
C ILE A 201 9.29 6.49 -0.75
N ALA A 202 8.39 7.29 -1.32
CA ALA A 202 7.05 7.53 -0.80
C ALA A 202 6.04 6.80 -1.67
N ARG A 203 5.38 5.76 -1.14
CA ARG A 203 4.28 5.07 -1.80
C ARG A 203 2.96 5.50 -1.17
N LEU A 204 2.09 6.10 -1.97
CA LEU A 204 0.82 6.67 -1.53
C LEU A 204 -0.33 5.80 -2.07
N ASP A 205 -1.13 5.23 -1.17
CA ASP A 205 -2.14 4.19 -1.45
C ASP A 205 -3.33 4.39 -0.50
N GLY A 206 -3.93 5.58 -0.60
CA GLY A 206 -4.94 6.07 0.34
C GLY A 206 -6.28 6.39 -0.29
N ASP A 207 -6.44 6.09 -1.60
CA ASP A 207 -7.62 6.25 -2.46
C ASP A 207 -8.17 7.68 -2.64
N LEU A 208 -8.42 8.37 -1.53
CA LEU A 208 -9.12 9.65 -1.46
C LEU A 208 -8.23 10.82 -1.89
N TYR A 209 -8.90 11.88 -2.35
CA TYR A 209 -8.29 13.18 -2.55
C TYR A 209 -7.68 13.71 -1.25
N GLU A 210 -8.45 13.71 -0.14
CA GLU A 210 -7.95 14.12 1.18
C GLU A 210 -6.67 13.35 1.56
N SER A 211 -6.72 12.02 1.50
CA SER A 211 -5.60 11.13 1.85
C SER A 211 -4.35 11.37 1.01
N THR A 212 -4.53 11.51 -0.31
CA THR A 212 -3.45 11.75 -1.26
C THR A 212 -2.82 13.13 -1.03
N MET A 213 -3.65 14.15 -0.82
CA MET A 213 -3.20 15.52 -0.57
C MET A 213 -2.46 15.63 0.76
N ASP A 214 -3.02 15.09 1.84
CA ASP A 214 -2.36 15.05 3.15
C ASP A 214 -0.98 14.39 3.07
N SER A 215 -0.87 13.31 2.30
CA SER A 215 0.39 12.60 2.12
C SER A 215 1.40 13.42 1.31
N LEU A 216 0.99 13.99 0.17
CA LEU A 216 1.87 14.80 -0.68
C LEU A 216 2.34 16.07 0.04
N THR A 217 1.45 16.82 0.65
CA THR A 217 1.78 18.06 1.40
C THR A 217 2.81 17.79 2.50
N ASN A 218 2.64 16.69 3.26
CA ASN A 218 3.49 16.42 4.43
C ASN A 218 4.78 15.64 4.10
N LEU A 219 4.83 14.90 2.99
CA LEU A 219 5.96 14.02 2.68
C LEU A 219 6.81 14.49 1.51
N TYR A 220 6.24 15.16 0.50
CA TYR A 220 6.95 15.47 -0.74
C TYR A 220 8.23 16.29 -0.52
N HIS A 221 8.20 17.25 0.42
CA HIS A 221 9.36 18.07 0.75
C HIS A 221 10.50 17.25 1.40
N LYS A 222 10.18 16.13 2.05
CA LYS A 222 11.14 15.18 2.67
C LYS A 222 11.67 14.15 1.67
N VAL A 223 11.05 14.00 0.50
CA VAL A 223 11.55 13.08 -0.54
C VAL A 223 12.88 13.62 -1.08
N SER A 224 13.93 12.82 -1.04
CA SER A 224 15.25 13.21 -1.51
C SER A 224 15.27 13.35 -3.03
N PRO A 225 16.11 14.25 -3.59
CA PRO A 225 16.28 14.35 -5.04
C PRO A 225 16.66 13.00 -5.65
N GLY A 226 16.03 12.62 -6.77
CA GLY A 226 16.16 11.29 -7.38
C GLY A 226 15.29 10.20 -6.73
N GLY A 227 14.67 10.47 -5.58
CA GLY A 227 13.72 9.59 -4.91
C GLY A 227 12.41 9.40 -5.68
N PHE A 228 11.65 8.39 -5.28
CA PHE A 228 10.41 7.99 -5.96
C PHE A 228 9.17 8.43 -5.19
N ILE A 229 8.20 8.95 -5.92
CA ILE A 229 6.83 9.13 -5.45
C ILE A 229 5.96 8.18 -6.28
N ILE A 230 5.44 7.15 -5.62
CA ILE A 230 4.59 6.13 -6.22
C ILE A 230 3.15 6.42 -5.78
N ILE A 231 2.24 6.51 -6.73
CA ILE A 231 0.81 6.73 -6.52
C ILE A 231 0.09 5.47 -6.93
N ASP A 232 -0.47 4.74 -5.98
CA ASP A 232 -1.10 3.46 -6.28
C ASP A 232 -2.45 3.60 -6.98
N ASP A 233 -3.19 4.62 -6.58
CA ASP A 233 -4.59 4.82 -6.95
C ASP A 233 -4.77 5.85 -8.05
N TYR A 234 -3.75 6.15 -8.85
CA TYR A 234 -3.82 7.17 -9.90
C TYR A 234 -4.89 6.88 -10.98
N GLY A 235 -5.42 5.65 -11.06
CA GLY A 235 -6.59 5.31 -11.87
C GLY A 235 -7.94 5.74 -11.28
N LEU A 236 -7.98 6.14 -10.00
CA LEU A 236 -9.16 6.70 -9.35
C LEU A 236 -9.21 8.21 -9.56
N HIS A 237 -10.38 8.71 -9.92
CA HIS A 237 -10.59 10.13 -10.21
C HIS A 237 -10.27 11.06 -9.02
N THR A 238 -10.54 10.61 -7.79
CA THR A 238 -10.22 11.30 -6.52
C THR A 238 -8.72 11.52 -6.38
N CYS A 239 -7.94 10.43 -6.48
CA CYS A 239 -6.49 10.45 -6.38
C CYS A 239 -5.84 11.17 -7.57
N GLU A 240 -6.31 10.95 -8.81
CA GLU A 240 -5.82 11.66 -9.99
C GLU A 240 -5.96 13.18 -9.85
N ALA A 241 -7.11 13.65 -9.35
CA ALA A 241 -7.35 15.06 -9.10
C ALA A 241 -6.37 15.63 -8.06
N ALA A 242 -6.14 14.92 -6.94
CA ALA A 242 -5.18 15.36 -5.92
C ALA A 242 -3.74 15.45 -6.45
N VAL A 243 -3.30 14.44 -7.20
CA VAL A 243 -1.96 14.45 -7.83
C VAL A 243 -1.84 15.61 -8.82
N THR A 244 -2.88 15.86 -9.62
CA THR A 244 -2.90 16.93 -10.61
C THR A 244 -2.81 18.30 -9.95
N ASP A 245 -3.65 18.55 -8.95
CA ASP A 245 -3.69 19.81 -8.21
C ASP A 245 -2.35 20.06 -7.51
N PHE A 246 -1.86 19.08 -6.74
CA PHE A 246 -0.59 19.20 -6.01
C PHE A 246 0.58 19.52 -6.94
N ARG A 247 0.68 18.81 -8.07
CA ARG A 247 1.76 19.02 -9.04
C ARG A 247 1.68 20.40 -9.69
N LYS A 248 0.48 20.87 -10.02
CA LYS A 248 0.26 22.20 -10.59
C LYS A 248 0.66 23.30 -9.60
N GLU A 249 0.22 23.19 -8.34
CA GLU A 249 0.53 24.16 -7.28
C GLU A 249 2.04 24.25 -6.99
N ASN A 250 2.74 23.12 -7.09
CA ASN A 250 4.17 23.04 -6.80
C ASN A 250 5.07 23.12 -8.06
N ASN A 251 4.50 23.40 -9.24
CA ASN A 251 5.22 23.47 -10.53
C ASN A 251 6.05 22.21 -10.84
N ILE A 252 5.52 21.03 -10.52
CA ILE A 252 6.15 19.73 -10.71
C ILE A 252 5.88 19.25 -12.14
N ASN A 253 6.93 19.19 -12.95
CA ASN A 253 6.87 18.85 -14.38
C ASN A 253 7.54 17.51 -14.71
N GLU A 254 8.06 16.81 -13.70
CA GLU A 254 8.71 15.52 -13.88
C GLU A 254 7.74 14.49 -14.49
N PRO A 255 8.17 13.65 -15.44
CA PRO A 255 7.28 12.71 -16.11
C PRO A 255 6.55 11.79 -15.13
N LEU A 256 5.22 11.72 -15.27
CA LEU A 256 4.39 10.76 -14.57
C LEU A 256 4.27 9.48 -15.43
N VAL A 257 4.81 8.37 -14.91
CA VAL A 257 4.91 7.10 -15.64
C VAL A 257 3.87 6.12 -15.10
N ARG A 258 3.02 5.60 -15.98
CA ARG A 258 2.02 4.57 -15.63
C ARG A 258 2.71 3.24 -15.34
N ILE A 259 2.25 2.55 -14.29
CA ILE A 259 2.69 1.21 -13.90
C ILE A 259 1.73 0.18 -14.51
N ASP A 260 0.43 0.37 -14.28
CA ASP A 260 -0.66 -0.45 -14.76
C ASP A 260 -1.95 0.40 -14.91
N HIS A 261 -3.12 -0.22 -14.76
CA HIS A 261 -4.44 0.42 -14.83
C HIS A 261 -4.73 1.39 -13.67
N TYR A 262 -4.04 1.27 -12.53
CA TYR A 262 -4.23 2.13 -11.36
C TYR A 262 -2.96 2.90 -11.02
N GLY A 263 -1.82 2.21 -10.95
CA GLY A 263 -0.58 2.80 -10.44
C GLY A 263 0.11 3.75 -11.42
N ALA A 264 0.73 4.78 -10.87
CA ALA A 264 1.70 5.64 -11.54
C ALA A 264 2.84 6.03 -10.59
N TYR A 265 3.93 6.57 -11.11
CA TYR A 265 4.98 7.15 -10.28
C TYR A 265 5.69 8.27 -11.01
N TRP A 266 6.39 9.12 -10.26
CA TRP A 266 7.44 9.98 -10.81
C TRP A 266 8.67 9.97 -9.92
N ARG A 267 9.80 10.36 -10.50
CA ARG A 267 11.04 10.58 -9.77
C ARG A 267 11.18 12.08 -9.49
N LYS A 268 11.55 12.45 -8.27
CA LYS A 268 11.81 13.84 -7.91
C LYS A 268 13.08 14.32 -8.61
N ALA A 269 13.05 15.51 -9.22
CA ALA A 269 14.21 16.03 -9.94
C ALA A 269 15.45 16.14 -9.03
N ILE A 270 16.61 15.75 -9.59
CA ILE A 270 17.92 16.08 -9.03
C ILE A 270 18.19 17.52 -9.45
N LYS A 271 18.19 18.44 -8.47
CA LYS A 271 18.58 19.83 -8.76
C LYS A 271 20.09 19.85 -9.00
N GLU A 272 20.48 20.30 -10.19
CA GLU A 272 21.88 20.58 -10.54
C GLU A 272 22.49 21.66 -9.63
#